data_AF-A0A839H1G3-F1
#
_entry.id   AF-A0A839H1G3-F1
#
_cell.length_a   1.000
_cell.length_b   1.000
_cell.length_c   1.000
_cell.angle_alpha   90.00
_cell.angle_beta   90.00
_cell.angle_gamma   90.00
#
_symmetry.space_group_name_H-M   'P 1'
#
loop_
_entity.id
_entity.type
_entity.pdbx_description
1 polymer ?
#
loop_
_entity_poly.entity_id
_entity_poly.type
_entity_poly.pdbx_seq_one_letter_code
_entity_poly.pdbx_strand_id
1 'polypeptide(L)'
;MQKNTYKELTDEKLLKRSELMKGVSIGFGVVYLLAIAAVTYLFLTKGSGRMSMAVFIPILMMPVAFMPLLINWSLLNKEIKARSL
;
A
#
# COMPACT_ATOMS: atom_id res chain seq x y z
N MET A 1 -18.48 -7.96 14.16
CA MET A 1 -18.77 -6.57 13.73
C MET A 1 -17.50 -5.74 13.85
N GLN A 2 -16.92 -5.26 12.74
CA GLN A 2 -15.74 -4.39 12.80
C GLN A 2 -16.14 -3.06 13.45
N LYS A 3 -15.48 -2.68 14.56
CA LYS A 3 -15.64 -1.34 15.15
C LYS A 3 -15.16 -0.33 14.11
N ASN A 4 -16.06 0.55 13.68
CA ASN A 4 -15.72 1.58 12.71
C ASN A 4 -15.08 2.76 13.45
N THR A 5 -13.77 2.69 13.68
CA THR A 5 -12.96 3.74 14.34
C THR A 5 -13.10 5.11 13.66
N TYR A 6 -13.57 5.15 12.41
CA TYR A 6 -13.73 6.38 11.64
C TYR A 6 -15.07 7.10 11.90
N LYS A 7 -16.04 6.46 12.55
CA LYS A 7 -17.34 7.09 12.89
C LYS A 7 -17.19 8.30 13.81
N GLU A 8 -16.21 8.30 14.69
CA GLU A 8 -15.98 9.36 15.67
C GLU A 8 -15.23 10.57 15.09
N LEU A 9 -14.72 10.48 13.85
CA LEU A 9 -14.05 11.60 13.20
C LEU A 9 -15.06 12.60 12.62
N THR A 10 -14.69 13.87 12.67
CA THR A 10 -15.35 14.94 11.92
C THR A 10 -15.04 14.82 10.43
N ASP A 11 -15.91 15.39 9.59
CA ASP A 11 -15.82 15.28 8.13
C ASP A 11 -14.51 15.83 7.57
N GLU A 12 -14.03 16.96 8.12
CA GLU A 12 -12.73 17.53 7.76
C GLU A 12 -11.57 16.56 8.05
N LYS A 13 -11.60 15.89 9.21
CA LYS A 13 -10.53 14.95 9.57
C LYS A 13 -10.62 13.66 8.76
N LEU A 14 -11.81 13.24 8.37
CA LEU A 14 -12.05 12.11 7.45
C LEU A 14 -11.44 12.39 6.07
N LEU A 15 -11.76 13.54 5.48
CA LEU A 15 -11.25 13.95 4.16
C LEU A 15 -9.73 14.09 4.17
N LYS A 16 -9.17 14.79 5.18
CA LYS A 16 -7.72 14.93 5.34
C LYS A 16 -7.02 13.59 5.46
N ARG A 17 -7.60 12.63 6.19
CA ARG A 17 -7.04 11.28 6.30
C ARG A 17 -7.10 10.51 4.98
N SER A 18 -8.15 10.71 4.19
CA SER A 18 -8.29 10.11 2.85
C SER A 18 -7.22 10.61 1.89
N GLU A 19 -6.97 11.92 1.86
CA GLU A 19 -5.92 12.52 1.04
C GLU A 19 -4.52 12.04 1.45
N LEU A 20 -4.25 11.96 2.75
CA LEU A 20 -3.00 11.41 3.26
C LEU A 20 -2.81 9.96 2.84
N MET A 21 -3.85 9.12 2.99
CA MET A 21 -3.76 7.74 2.55
C MET A 21 -3.52 7.65 1.05
N LYS A 22 -4.21 8.46 0.21
CA LYS A 22 -3.98 8.54 -1.24
C LYS A 22 -2.53 8.86 -1.58
N GLY A 23 -1.96 9.88 -0.95
CA GLY A 23 -0.55 10.26 -1.14
C GLY A 23 0.40 9.12 -0.77
N VAL A 24 0.17 8.49 0.39
CA VAL A 24 1.00 7.36 0.86
C VAL A 24 0.90 6.16 -0.09
N SER A 25 -0.29 5.81 -0.58
CA SER A 25 -0.47 4.71 -1.52
C SER A 25 0.25 4.95 -2.85
N ILE A 26 0.20 6.17 -3.38
CA ILE A 26 0.94 6.53 -4.61
C ILE A 26 2.45 6.46 -4.36
N GLY A 27 2.93 7.06 -3.26
CA GLY A 27 4.35 7.03 -2.91
C GLY A 27 4.89 5.61 -2.77
N PHE A 28 4.16 4.73 -2.07
CA PHE A 28 4.52 3.31 -1.96
C PHE A 28 4.48 2.59 -3.31
N GLY A 29 3.51 2.88 -4.17
CA GLY A 29 3.43 2.31 -5.51
C GLY A 29 4.66 2.66 -6.36
N VAL A 30 5.11 3.92 -6.33
CA VAL A 30 6.31 4.37 -7.04
C VAL A 30 7.56 3.65 -6.51
N VAL A 31 7.74 3.60 -5.18
CA VAL A 31 8.89 2.91 -4.57
C VAL A 31 8.88 1.41 -4.90
N TYR A 32 7.70 0.79 -4.92
CA TYR A 32 7.55 -0.62 -5.28
C TYR A 32 7.97 -0.89 -6.73
N LEU A 33 7.58 -0.04 -7.68
CA LEU A 33 8.01 -0.16 -9.07
C LEU A 33 9.51 0.01 -9.24
N LEU A 34 10.12 0.97 -8.53
CA LEU A 34 11.58 1.15 -8.52
C LEU A 34 12.31 -0.08 -7.95
N ALA A 35 11.77 -0.68 -6.89
CA ALA A 35 12.33 -1.90 -6.31
C ALA A 35 12.28 -3.08 -7.30
N ILE A 36 11.16 -3.25 -8.01
CA ILE A 36 11.04 -4.26 -9.08
C ILE A 36 12.08 -3.99 -10.17
N ALA A 37 12.16 -2.75 -10.67
CA ALA A 37 13.12 -2.38 -11.72
C ALA A 37 14.57 -2.65 -11.31
N ALA A 38 14.93 -2.32 -10.06
CA ALA A 38 16.26 -2.57 -9.52
C ALA A 38 16.58 -4.07 -9.46
N VAL A 39 15.66 -4.90 -8.97
CA VAL A 39 15.86 -6.36 -8.90
C VAL A 39 15.92 -6.97 -10.30
N THR A 40 15.06 -6.54 -11.23
CA THR A 40 15.11 -6.98 -12.62
C THR A 40 16.44 -6.60 -13.28
N TYR A 41 16.93 -5.37 -13.07
CA TYR A 41 18.22 -4.93 -13.59
C TYR A 41 19.38 -5.78 -13.04
N LEU A 42 19.39 -6.04 -11.74
CA LEU A 42 20.41 -6.89 -11.10
C LEU A 42 20.36 -8.33 -11.62
N PHE A 43 19.16 -8.86 -11.83
CA PHE A 43 18.96 -10.21 -12.38
C PHE A 43 19.53 -10.32 -13.81
N LEU A 44 19.24 -9.34 -14.68
CA LEU A 44 19.72 -9.32 -16.06
C LEU A 44 21.23 -9.11 -16.17
N THR A 45 21.82 -8.30 -15.29
CA THR A 45 23.26 -7.93 -15.36
C THR A 45 24.19 -8.90 -14.66
N LYS A 46 23.77 -9.55 -13.56
CA LYS A 46 24.64 -10.46 -12.79
C LYS A 46 24.50 -11.94 -13.16
N GLY A 47 23.57 -12.29 -14.04
CA GLY A 47 23.29 -13.64 -14.48
C GLY A 47 22.52 -14.46 -13.45
N SER A 48 21.48 -15.17 -13.90
CA SER A 48 20.54 -15.93 -13.07
C SER A 48 21.17 -17.04 -12.21
N GLY A 49 22.39 -17.48 -12.55
CA GLY A 49 23.08 -18.57 -11.84
C GLY A 49 23.69 -18.20 -10.48
N ARG A 50 23.83 -16.91 -10.14
CA ARG A 50 24.37 -16.45 -8.85
C ARG A 50 23.32 -15.83 -7.93
N MET A 51 22.12 -15.59 -8.43
CA MET A 51 21.07 -14.89 -7.70
C MET A 51 20.06 -15.88 -7.15
N SER A 52 20.00 -16.02 -5.81
CA SER A 52 18.99 -16.84 -5.16
C SER A 52 17.60 -16.24 -5.37
N MET A 53 16.61 -17.11 -5.63
CA MET A 53 15.19 -16.72 -5.66
C MET A 53 14.73 -16.04 -4.35
N ALA A 54 15.46 -16.23 -3.26
CA ALA A 54 15.21 -15.56 -1.99
C ALA A 54 15.22 -14.03 -2.08
N VAL A 55 15.91 -13.44 -3.07
CA VAL A 55 15.96 -11.98 -3.26
C VAL A 55 14.61 -11.40 -3.67
N PHE A 56 13.73 -12.22 -4.27
CA PHE A 56 12.38 -11.79 -4.65
C PHE A 56 11.37 -11.85 -3.50
N ILE A 57 11.68 -12.54 -2.39
CA ILE A 57 10.76 -12.72 -1.26
C ILE A 57 10.24 -11.38 -0.72
N PRO A 58 11.07 -10.36 -0.45
CA PRO A 58 10.57 -9.08 0.07
C PRO A 58 9.59 -8.37 -0.87
N ILE A 59 9.82 -8.46 -2.19
CA ILE A 59 8.94 -7.87 -3.21
C ILE A 59 7.61 -8.63 -3.25
N LEU A 60 7.65 -9.97 -3.22
CA LEU A 60 6.45 -10.80 -3.25
C LEU A 60 5.64 -10.73 -1.94
N MET A 61 6.28 -10.43 -0.81
CA MET A 61 5.62 -10.25 0.48
C MET A 61 5.04 -8.84 0.68
N MET A 62 5.45 -7.85 -0.11
CA MET A 62 4.94 -6.48 0.00
C MET A 62 3.41 -6.38 -0.06
N PRO A 63 2.69 -7.04 -1.00
CA PRO A 63 1.22 -7.01 -1.02
C PRO A 63 0.58 -7.44 0.31
N VAL A 64 1.17 -8.43 0.98
CA VAL A 64 0.70 -8.90 2.30
C VAL A 64 0.95 -7.84 3.37
N ALA A 65 2.10 -7.17 3.34
CA ALA A 65 2.41 -6.07 4.26
C ALA A 65 1.45 -4.87 4.08
N PHE A 66 0.90 -4.65 2.88
CA PHE A 66 -0.09 -3.60 2.62
C PHE A 66 -1.52 -3.95 3.04
N MET A 67 -1.81 -5.21 3.35
CA MET A 67 -3.16 -5.67 3.71
C MET A 67 -3.83 -4.84 4.83
N PRO A 68 -3.18 -4.54 5.98
CA PRO A 68 -3.80 -3.68 7.02
C PRO A 68 -4.11 -2.27 6.51
N LEU A 69 -3.29 -1.74 5.59
CA LEU A 69 -3.45 -0.43 4.98
C LEU A 69 -4.68 -0.42 4.06
N LEU A 70 -4.86 -1.48 3.26
CA LEU A 70 -6.03 -1.66 2.39
C LEU A 70 -7.33 -1.85 3.17
N ILE A 71 -7.30 -2.58 4.29
CA ILE A 71 -8.46 -2.74 5.17
C ILE A 71 -8.86 -1.40 5.77
N ASN A 72 -7.90 -0.62 6.27
CA ASN A 72 -8.15 0.72 6.82
C ASN A 72 -8.70 1.67 5.76
N TRP A 73 -8.16 1.62 4.53
CA TRP A 73 -8.66 2.39 3.41
C TRP A 73 -10.11 2.06 3.10
N SER A 74 -10.45 0.76 3.04
CA SER A 74 -11.82 0.31 2.76
C SER A 74 -12.80 0.83 3.81
N LEU A 75 -12.43 0.77 5.09
CA LEU A 75 -13.24 1.30 6.18
C LEU A 75 -13.43 2.81 6.08
N LEU A 76 -12.36 3.56 5.83
CA LEU A 76 -12.39 5.01 5.65
C LEU A 76 -13.29 5.40 4.46
N ASN A 77 -13.14 4.72 3.33
CA ASN A 77 -13.91 5.00 2.11
C ASN A 77 -15.39 4.62 2.25
N LYS A 78 -15.70 3.57 3.02
CA LYS A 78 -17.08 3.23 3.38
C LYS A 78 -17.73 4.32 4.24
N GLU A 79 -16.98 4.88 5.21
CA GLU A 79 -17.49 5.96 6.05
C GLU A 79 -17.72 7.25 5.25
N ILE A 80 -16.78 7.63 4.38
CA ILE A 80 -16.91 8.78 3.48
C ILE A 80 -18.16 8.65 2.60
N LYS A 81 -18.34 7.48 1.96
CA LYS A 81 -19.53 7.18 1.15
C LYS A 81 -20.82 7.18 1.96
N ALA A 82 -20.80 6.70 3.20
CA ALA A 82 -21.98 6.70 4.07
C ALA A 82 -22.44 8.11 4.46
N ARG A 83 -21.53 9.09 4.44
CA ARG A 83 -21.81 10.51 4.71
C ARG A 83 -22.05 11.34 3.46
N SER A 84 -22.03 10.72 2.27
CA SER A 84 -22.15 11.41 0.98
C SER A 84 -21.08 12.50 0.76
N LEU A 85 -19.87 12.25 1.28
CA LEU A 85 -18.69 13.11 1.12
C LEU A 85 -17.76 12.61 0.00
#